data_AF-A0A943TGS2-F1
#
_entry.id   AF-A0A943TGS2-F1
#
_cell.length_a   1.000
_cell.length_b   1.000
_cell.length_c   1.000
_cell.angle_alpha   90.00
_cell.angle_beta   90.00
_cell.angle_gamma   90.00
#
_symmetry.space_group_name_H-M   'P 1'
#
loop_
_entity.id
_entity.type
_entity.pdbx_description
1 polymer ?
#
loop_
_entity_poly.entity_id
_entity_poly.type
_entity_poly.pdbx_seq_one_letter_code
_entity_poly.pdbx_strand_id
1 'polypeptide(L)'
;FVYAPSYDMATCIAMFTNISATIIFISRVEMHFHERYRAYSEAVIGGRWEDIRNAKDRMFRQISSELLNLVRIQFIISVVIYILCVIVLPRFGFAGLVMQIYPCVAAGYFILFLLYSEIIFLYYFNDMAGAMLSSLVFCAVVFAGSILSSHLSTIWYGLGVVLGSFAGFTVAYFRIRWLERHLDEHIFCRGILFPVKRGKMPDSCVYKRDDKKKRRRKEKTK
;
A
#
# COMPACT_ATOMS: atom_id res chain seq x y z
N PHE A 1 -3.30 -38.03 0.62
CA PHE A 1 -2.53 -36.83 0.25
C PHE A 1 -1.92 -37.07 -1.12
N VAL A 2 -2.53 -36.54 -2.18
CA VAL A 2 -1.99 -36.63 -3.55
C VAL A 2 -1.02 -35.47 -3.70
N TYR A 3 0.28 -35.78 -3.71
CA TYR A 3 1.36 -34.82 -3.88
C TYR A 3 1.43 -34.47 -5.37
N ALA A 4 1.31 -33.18 -5.73
CA ALA A 4 1.50 -32.69 -7.09
C ALA A 4 2.84 -31.96 -7.17
N PRO A 5 3.99 -32.68 -7.24
CA PRO A 5 5.33 -32.12 -7.10
C PRO A 5 5.60 -30.98 -8.09
N SER A 6 5.01 -31.07 -9.27
CA SER A 6 5.14 -30.10 -10.35
C SER A 6 4.42 -28.78 -10.06
N TYR A 7 3.28 -28.81 -9.37
CA TYR A 7 2.57 -27.61 -8.94
C TYR A 7 3.24 -27.00 -7.72
N ASP A 8 3.59 -27.81 -6.72
CA ASP A 8 4.24 -27.34 -5.49
C ASP A 8 5.63 -26.72 -5.76
N MET A 9 6.41 -27.29 -6.69
CA MET A 9 7.72 -26.72 -7.06
C MET A 9 7.60 -25.40 -7.82
N ALA A 10 6.64 -25.28 -8.76
CA ALA A 10 6.33 -24.02 -9.44
C ALA A 10 5.86 -22.94 -8.44
N THR A 11 5.03 -23.34 -7.47
CA THR A 11 4.51 -22.44 -6.44
C THR A 11 5.62 -22.00 -5.48
N CYS A 12 6.53 -22.90 -5.08
CA CYS A 12 7.71 -22.56 -4.26
C CYS A 12 8.64 -21.56 -4.94
N ILE A 13 8.99 -21.77 -6.22
CA ILE A 13 9.87 -20.85 -6.95
C ILE A 13 9.21 -19.47 -7.11
N ALA A 14 7.91 -19.45 -7.40
CA ALA A 14 7.13 -18.20 -7.45
C ALA A 14 7.09 -17.50 -6.08
N MET A 15 6.93 -18.24 -4.98
CA MET A 15 6.94 -17.68 -3.63
C MET A 15 8.31 -17.08 -3.25
N PHE A 16 9.42 -17.76 -3.51
CA PHE A 16 10.76 -17.23 -3.22
C PHE A 16 11.01 -15.91 -3.98
N THR A 17 10.60 -15.85 -5.24
CA THR A 17 10.65 -14.63 -6.06
C THR A 17 9.83 -13.50 -5.46
N ASN A 18 8.59 -13.80 -5.04
CA ASN A 18 7.69 -12.82 -4.42
C ASN A 18 8.19 -12.34 -3.06
N ILE A 19 8.87 -13.18 -2.27
CA ILE A 19 9.45 -12.78 -0.99
C ILE A 19 10.57 -11.76 -1.19
N SER A 20 11.52 -12.03 -2.09
CA SER A 20 12.59 -11.07 -2.41
C SER A 20 12.02 -9.75 -2.94
N ALA A 21 11.01 -9.82 -3.81
CA ALA A 21 10.31 -8.65 -4.31
C ALA A 21 9.61 -7.84 -3.21
N THR A 22 8.97 -8.51 -2.26
CA THR A 22 8.27 -7.87 -1.13
C THR A 22 9.25 -7.15 -0.22
N ILE A 23 10.43 -7.73 0.04
CA ILE A 23 11.48 -7.08 0.85
C ILE A 23 12.02 -5.82 0.15
N ILE A 24 12.24 -5.90 -1.16
CA ILE A 24 12.66 -4.73 -1.97
C ILE A 24 11.57 -3.65 -1.92
N PHE A 25 10.30 -4.04 -2.00
CA PHE A 25 9.18 -3.11 -1.88
C PHE A 25 9.10 -2.43 -0.50
N ILE A 26 9.16 -3.22 0.58
CA ILE A 26 9.09 -2.70 1.96
C ILE A 26 10.24 -1.72 2.23
N SER A 27 11.47 -2.07 1.87
CA SER A 27 12.64 -1.20 2.08
C SER A 27 12.54 0.11 1.28
N ARG A 28 12.01 0.06 0.06
CA ARG A 28 11.77 1.26 -0.76
C ARG A 28 10.71 2.17 -0.16
N VAL A 29 9.58 1.59 0.28
CA VAL A 29 8.50 2.31 0.96
C VAL A 29 9.03 2.94 2.23
N GLU A 30 9.72 2.19 3.08
CA GLU A 30 10.28 2.70 4.33
C GLU A 30 11.21 3.90 4.10
N MET A 31 12.14 3.79 3.15
CA MET A 31 13.11 4.85 2.89
C MET A 31 12.49 6.12 2.27
N HIS A 32 11.62 6.00 1.27
CA HIS A 32 11.13 7.16 0.52
C HIS A 32 9.86 7.78 1.12
N PHE A 33 9.07 6.98 1.83
CA PHE A 33 7.80 7.43 2.39
C PHE A 33 7.97 8.02 3.78
N HIS A 34 8.85 7.48 4.61
CA HIS A 34 9.05 7.97 5.98
C HIS A 34 9.47 9.45 6.00
N GLU A 35 10.39 9.86 5.13
CA GLU A 35 10.80 11.27 5.03
C GLU A 35 9.65 12.21 4.65
N ARG A 36 8.82 11.81 3.68
CA ARG A 36 7.73 12.64 3.17
C ARG A 36 6.53 12.68 4.10
N TYR A 37 6.21 11.56 4.74
CA TYR A 37 5.21 11.51 5.79
C TYR A 37 5.63 12.35 7.01
N ARG A 38 6.91 12.34 7.38
CA ARG A 38 7.45 13.21 8.43
C ARG A 38 7.27 14.69 8.07
N ALA A 39 7.61 15.08 6.85
CA ALA A 39 7.41 16.45 6.36
C ALA A 39 5.93 16.86 6.32
N TYR A 40 5.03 15.94 5.97
CA TYR A 40 3.58 16.17 6.05
C TYR A 40 3.10 16.33 7.50
N SER A 41 3.54 15.45 8.41
CA SER A 41 3.22 15.53 9.85
C SER A 41 3.67 16.86 10.48
N GLU A 42 4.86 17.33 10.11
CA GLU A 42 5.38 18.64 10.56
C GLU A 42 4.54 19.81 10.02
N ALA A 43 4.10 19.73 8.76
CA ALA A 43 3.18 20.71 8.18
C ALA A 43 1.79 20.70 8.86
N VAL A 44 1.31 19.55 9.32
CA VAL A 44 0.02 19.42 10.04
C VAL A 44 0.07 20.08 11.44
N ILE A 45 1.23 20.12 12.09
CA ILE A 45 1.37 20.67 13.45
C ILE A 45 1.44 22.21 13.47
N GLY A 46 1.91 22.86 12.39
CA GLY A 46 2.14 24.32 12.40
C GLY A 46 2.00 25.07 11.07
N GLY A 47 1.63 24.39 9.98
CA GLY A 47 1.51 24.97 8.65
C GLY A 47 0.14 25.61 8.35
N ARG A 48 0.07 26.39 7.28
CA ARG A 48 -1.22 26.89 6.76
C ARG A 48 -1.96 25.77 6.03
N TRP A 49 -3.30 25.84 5.96
CA TRP A 49 -4.13 24.87 5.25
C TRP A 49 -3.68 24.61 3.80
N GLU A 50 -3.20 25.64 3.10
CA GLU A 50 -2.69 25.53 1.74
C GLU A 50 -1.37 24.74 1.67
N ASP A 51 -0.50 24.88 2.67
CA ASP A 51 0.76 24.13 2.77
C ASP A 51 0.50 22.65 3.09
N ILE A 52 -0.48 22.35 3.95
CA ILE A 52 -0.91 20.99 4.29
C ILE A 52 -1.45 20.27 3.06
N ARG A 53 -2.34 20.93 2.29
CA ARG A 53 -2.90 20.36 1.06
C ARG A 53 -1.82 20.14 -0.01
N ASN A 54 -0.92 21.10 -0.20
CA ASN A 54 0.20 20.95 -1.12
C ASN A 54 1.17 19.84 -0.68
N ALA A 55 1.41 19.68 0.63
CA ALA A 55 2.23 18.59 1.16
C ALA A 55 1.55 17.22 0.95
N LYS A 56 0.23 17.14 1.14
CA LYS A 56 -0.58 15.94 0.87
C LYS A 56 -0.48 15.51 -0.60
N ASP A 57 -0.76 16.41 -1.53
CA ASP A 57 -0.76 16.10 -2.97
C ASP A 57 0.65 15.69 -3.45
N ARG A 58 1.70 16.34 -2.92
CA ARG A 58 3.09 15.93 -3.19
C ARG A 58 3.41 14.54 -2.66
N MET A 59 2.92 14.21 -1.47
CA MET A 59 3.11 12.89 -0.87
C MET A 59 2.44 11.80 -1.70
N PHE A 60 1.15 11.96 -2.07
CA PHE A 60 0.43 10.97 -2.90
C PHE A 60 1.02 10.83 -4.30
N ARG A 61 1.40 11.93 -4.94
CA ARG A 61 2.06 11.88 -6.26
C ARG A 61 3.39 11.14 -6.20
N GLN A 62 4.14 11.30 -5.12
CA GLN A 62 5.37 10.55 -4.92
C GLN A 62 5.11 9.07 -4.65
N ILE A 63 4.12 8.72 -3.81
CA ILE A 63 3.70 7.32 -3.60
C ILE A 63 3.32 6.66 -4.92
N SER A 64 2.52 7.34 -5.75
CA SER A 64 2.13 6.83 -7.07
C SER A 64 3.34 6.61 -8.00
N SER A 65 4.29 7.54 -7.99
CA SER A 65 5.54 7.41 -8.76
C SER A 65 6.40 6.24 -8.27
N GLU A 66 6.52 6.05 -6.95
CA GLU A 66 7.26 4.93 -6.36
C GLU A 66 6.58 3.60 -6.67
N LEU A 67 5.25 3.52 -6.57
CA LEU A 67 4.46 2.36 -6.97
C LEU A 67 4.73 1.98 -8.42
N LEU A 68 4.64 2.93 -9.36
CA LEU A 68 4.91 2.68 -10.78
C LEU A 68 6.34 2.20 -11.03
N ASN A 69 7.32 2.77 -10.32
CA ASN A 69 8.71 2.34 -10.43
C ASN A 69 8.91 0.92 -9.88
N LEU A 70 8.23 0.58 -8.78
CA LEU A 70 8.23 -0.76 -8.20
C LEU A 70 7.56 -1.78 -9.14
N VAL A 71 6.41 -1.45 -9.72
CA VAL A 71 5.75 -2.30 -10.74
C VAL A 71 6.70 -2.55 -11.91
N ARG A 72 7.42 -1.52 -12.37
CA ARG A 72 8.40 -1.65 -13.46
C ARG A 72 9.54 -2.59 -13.11
N ILE A 73 10.16 -2.41 -11.93
CA ILE A 73 11.26 -3.28 -11.47
C ILE A 73 10.76 -4.72 -11.31
N GLN A 74 9.59 -4.89 -10.70
CA GLN A 74 8.98 -6.20 -10.49
C GLN A 74 8.63 -6.89 -11.80
N PHE A 75 8.15 -6.15 -12.79
CA PHE A 75 7.88 -6.67 -14.12
C PHE A 75 9.15 -7.20 -14.80
N ILE A 76 10.28 -6.50 -14.66
CA ILE A 76 11.56 -6.99 -15.20
C ILE A 76 11.97 -8.29 -14.50
N ILE A 77 11.91 -8.33 -13.17
CA ILE A 77 12.28 -9.52 -12.38
C ILE A 77 11.37 -10.70 -12.72
N SER A 78 10.05 -10.48 -12.80
CA SER A 78 9.07 -11.53 -13.10
C SER A 78 9.26 -12.09 -14.51
N VAL A 79 9.56 -11.25 -15.50
CA VAL A 79 9.85 -11.68 -16.87
C VAL A 79 11.14 -12.50 -16.94
N VAL A 80 12.21 -12.08 -16.26
CA VAL A 80 13.49 -12.82 -16.23
C VAL A 80 13.28 -14.22 -15.64
N ILE A 81 12.55 -14.31 -14.53
CA ILE A 81 12.29 -15.59 -13.85
C ILE A 81 11.32 -16.45 -14.66
N TYR A 82 10.32 -15.85 -15.31
CA TYR A 82 9.42 -16.53 -16.23
C TYR A 82 10.19 -17.19 -17.37
N ILE A 83 11.10 -16.47 -18.02
CA ILE A 83 11.94 -16.99 -19.10
C ILE A 83 12.86 -18.11 -18.59
N LEU A 84 13.49 -17.91 -17.44
CA LEU A 84 14.36 -18.93 -16.83
C LEU A 84 13.58 -20.22 -16.55
N CYS A 85 12.39 -20.12 -15.97
CA CYS A 85 11.52 -21.27 -15.72
C CYS A 85 11.12 -21.97 -17.01
N VAL A 86 10.72 -21.25 -18.06
CA VAL A 86 10.35 -21.86 -19.37
C VAL A 86 11.53 -22.60 -20.01
N ILE A 87 12.77 -22.13 -19.84
CA ILE A 87 13.96 -22.78 -20.41
C ILE A 87 14.41 -23.99 -19.56
N VAL A 88 14.32 -23.89 -18.24
CA VAL A 88 14.84 -24.91 -17.31
C VAL A 88 13.86 -26.06 -17.09
N LEU A 89 12.54 -25.79 -17.02
CA LEU A 89 11.51 -26.83 -16.82
C LEU A 89 11.55 -27.99 -17.84
N PRO A 90 11.67 -27.76 -19.17
CA PRO A 90 11.72 -28.85 -20.14
C PRO A 90 12.99 -29.70 -20.00
N ARG A 91 14.10 -29.14 -19.48
CA ARG A 91 15.33 -29.93 -19.22
C ARG A 91 15.18 -30.93 -18.06
N PHE A 92 14.25 -30.68 -17.14
CA PHE A 92 13.95 -31.57 -16.02
C PHE A 92 12.84 -32.59 -16.32
N GLY A 93 12.26 -32.60 -17.53
CA GLY A 93 11.26 -33.59 -17.95
C GLY A 93 9.80 -33.26 -17.56
N PHE A 94 9.51 -32.08 -17.01
CA PHE A 94 8.16 -31.65 -16.60
C PHE A 94 7.36 -30.97 -17.74
N ALA A 95 7.37 -31.54 -18.94
CA ALA A 95 6.98 -30.85 -20.17
C ALA A 95 5.45 -30.72 -20.43
N GLY A 96 4.58 -31.31 -19.60
CA GLY A 96 3.13 -31.36 -19.85
C GLY A 96 2.32 -30.27 -19.15
N LEU A 97 1.77 -30.61 -17.99
CA LEU A 97 0.80 -29.78 -17.26
C LEU A 97 1.39 -28.47 -16.70
N VAL A 98 2.67 -28.46 -16.33
CA VAL A 98 3.30 -27.28 -15.70
C VAL A 98 3.43 -26.12 -16.69
N MET A 99 3.80 -26.40 -17.95
CA MET A 99 3.92 -25.34 -18.96
C MET A 99 2.58 -24.69 -19.31
N GLN A 100 1.46 -25.39 -19.13
CA GLN A 100 0.13 -24.83 -19.36
C GLN A 100 -0.37 -24.00 -18.17
N ILE A 101 -0.06 -24.42 -16.94
CA ILE A 101 -0.52 -23.75 -15.72
C ILE A 101 0.36 -22.54 -15.37
N TYR A 102 1.65 -22.61 -15.66
CA TYR A 102 2.66 -21.64 -15.25
C TYR A 102 2.36 -20.18 -15.67
N PRO A 103 1.93 -19.87 -16.91
CA PRO A 103 1.65 -18.49 -17.30
C PRO A 103 0.47 -17.88 -16.52
N CYS A 104 -0.58 -18.66 -16.28
CA CYS A 104 -1.75 -18.22 -15.53
C CYS A 104 -1.39 -17.93 -14.07
N VAL A 105 -0.64 -18.84 -13.45
CA VAL A 105 -0.19 -18.70 -12.06
C VAL A 105 0.80 -17.54 -11.92
N ALA A 106 1.76 -17.39 -12.84
CA ALA A 106 2.70 -16.26 -12.85
C ALA A 106 1.98 -14.91 -12.98
N ALA A 107 0.98 -14.81 -13.85
CA ALA A 107 0.17 -13.61 -13.99
C ALA A 107 -0.62 -13.31 -12.70
N GLY A 108 -1.20 -14.34 -12.06
CA GLY A 108 -1.91 -14.19 -10.79
C GLY A 108 -1.00 -13.65 -9.69
N TYR A 109 0.19 -14.23 -9.54
CA TYR A 109 1.17 -13.77 -8.56
C TYR A 109 1.67 -12.35 -8.80
N PHE A 110 1.80 -11.92 -10.05
CA PHE A 110 2.15 -10.54 -10.37
C PHE A 110 1.07 -9.54 -9.87
N ILE A 111 -0.21 -9.83 -10.11
CA ILE A 111 -1.31 -8.99 -9.62
C ILE A 111 -1.40 -9.06 -8.09
N LEU A 112 -1.15 -10.23 -7.51
CA LEU A 112 -1.13 -10.45 -6.06
C LEU A 112 -0.06 -9.60 -5.37
N PHE A 113 1.12 -9.44 -5.99
CA PHE A 113 2.15 -8.53 -5.51
C PHE A 113 1.66 -7.07 -5.48
N LEU A 114 0.94 -6.62 -6.51
CA LEU A 114 0.34 -5.28 -6.53
C LEU A 114 -0.71 -5.12 -5.42
N LEU A 115 -1.57 -6.11 -5.20
CA LEU A 115 -2.51 -6.12 -4.09
C LEU A 115 -1.80 -5.99 -2.73
N TYR A 116 -0.72 -6.74 -2.50
CA TYR A 116 0.04 -6.60 -1.25
C TYR A 116 0.66 -5.23 -1.07
N SER A 117 1.18 -4.64 -2.15
CA SER A 117 1.71 -3.28 -2.10
C SER A 117 0.64 -2.27 -1.63
N GLU A 118 -0.58 -2.38 -2.16
CA GLU A 118 -1.71 -1.52 -1.76
C GLU A 118 -2.13 -1.76 -0.31
N ILE A 119 -2.24 -3.02 0.13
CA ILE A 119 -2.59 -3.35 1.53
C ILE A 119 -1.60 -2.73 2.51
N ILE A 120 -0.29 -2.78 2.21
CA ILE A 120 0.74 -2.15 3.04
C ILE A 120 0.54 -0.63 3.12
N PHE A 121 0.16 0.02 2.01
CA PHE A 121 -0.17 1.45 2.04
C PHE A 121 -1.40 1.74 2.91
N LEU A 122 -2.48 0.96 2.79
CA LEU A 122 -3.64 1.10 3.67
C LEU A 122 -3.26 0.94 5.16
N TYR A 123 -2.37 -0.02 5.45
CA TYR A 123 -1.87 -0.25 6.80
C TYR A 123 -1.07 0.94 7.33
N TYR A 124 -0.22 1.54 6.50
CA TYR A 124 0.55 2.73 6.88
C TYR A 124 -0.35 3.92 7.22
N PHE A 125 -1.44 4.11 6.48
CA PHE A 125 -2.45 5.15 6.77
C PHE A 125 -3.41 4.78 7.91
N ASN A 126 -3.18 3.64 8.59
CA ASN A 126 -3.98 3.13 9.70
C ASN A 126 -5.48 2.91 9.33
N ASP A 127 -5.77 2.62 8.06
CA ASP A 127 -7.11 2.23 7.58
C ASP A 127 -7.28 0.71 7.61
N MET A 128 -7.40 0.19 8.83
CA MET A 128 -7.53 -1.24 9.10
C MET A 128 -8.79 -1.85 8.48
N ALA A 129 -9.86 -1.07 8.35
CA ALA A 129 -11.12 -1.53 7.77
C ALA A 129 -11.01 -1.73 6.25
N GLY A 130 -10.36 -0.80 5.54
CA GLY A 130 -10.08 -0.95 4.11
C GLY A 130 -9.18 -2.14 3.81
N ALA A 131 -8.13 -2.34 4.61
CA ALA A 131 -7.22 -3.48 4.47
C ALA A 131 -7.95 -4.81 4.69
N MET A 132 -8.75 -4.92 5.75
CA MET A 132 -9.55 -6.12 6.05
C MET A 132 -10.58 -6.41 4.95
N LEU A 133 -11.25 -5.39 4.41
CA LEU A 133 -12.22 -5.59 3.33
C LEU A 133 -11.53 -6.15 2.07
N SER A 134 -10.40 -5.57 1.67
CA SER A 134 -9.67 -6.02 0.47
C SER A 134 -9.17 -7.47 0.59
N SER A 135 -8.68 -7.88 1.76
CA SER A 135 -8.21 -9.25 2.00
C SER A 135 -9.36 -10.26 2.08
N LEU A 136 -10.51 -9.85 2.63
CA LEU A 136 -11.72 -10.68 2.69
C LEU A 136 -12.31 -10.88 1.29
N VAL A 137 -12.38 -9.82 0.47
CA VAL A 137 -12.78 -9.92 -0.94
C VAL A 137 -11.83 -10.81 -1.71
N PHE A 138 -10.52 -10.65 -1.54
CA PHE A 138 -9.52 -11.53 -2.14
C PHE A 138 -9.79 -13.00 -1.77
N CYS A 139 -9.91 -13.31 -0.48
CA CYS A 139 -10.12 -14.67 0.00
C CYS A 139 -11.43 -15.28 -0.53
N ALA A 140 -12.54 -14.52 -0.49
CA ALA A 140 -13.84 -14.98 -0.96
C ALA A 140 -13.84 -15.28 -2.47
N VAL A 141 -13.23 -14.40 -3.27
CA VAL A 141 -13.17 -14.57 -4.73
C VAL A 141 -12.18 -15.68 -5.10
N VAL A 142 -11.05 -15.83 -4.41
CA VAL A 142 -10.15 -16.98 -4.61
C VAL A 142 -10.87 -18.28 -4.29
N PHE A 143 -11.62 -18.34 -3.19
CA PHE A 143 -12.36 -19.54 -2.81
C PHE A 143 -13.42 -19.91 -3.86
N ALA A 144 -14.27 -18.95 -4.25
CA ALA A 144 -15.28 -19.15 -5.30
C ALA A 144 -14.65 -19.50 -6.66
N GLY A 145 -13.57 -18.79 -7.03
CA GLY A 145 -12.82 -19.03 -8.25
C GLY A 145 -12.10 -20.37 -8.27
N SER A 146 -11.66 -20.88 -7.12
CA SER A 146 -11.05 -22.21 -7.01
C SER A 146 -12.10 -23.32 -7.15
N ILE A 147 -13.30 -23.14 -6.60
CA ILE A 147 -14.43 -24.06 -6.82
C ILE A 147 -14.77 -24.09 -8.31
N LEU A 148 -14.91 -22.91 -8.94
CA LEU A 148 -15.20 -22.82 -10.37
C LEU A 148 -14.09 -23.48 -11.20
N SER A 149 -12.83 -23.20 -10.86
CA SER A 149 -11.66 -23.76 -11.53
C SER A 149 -11.60 -25.29 -11.44
N SER A 150 -12.11 -25.91 -10.36
CA SER A 150 -12.17 -27.36 -10.23
C SER A 150 -13.10 -28.05 -11.24
N HIS A 151 -14.05 -27.31 -11.80
CA HIS A 151 -14.95 -27.78 -12.86
C HIS A 151 -14.43 -27.51 -14.29
N LEU A 152 -13.36 -26.72 -14.45
CA LEU A 152 -12.79 -26.36 -15.74
C LEU A 152 -11.54 -27.19 -16.07
N SER A 153 -11.14 -27.17 -17.35
CA SER A 153 -9.93 -27.85 -17.83
C SER A 153 -8.65 -27.35 -17.13
N THR A 154 -7.64 -28.20 -17.07
CA THR A 154 -6.33 -28.00 -16.42
C THR A 154 -5.61 -26.67 -16.67
N ILE A 155 -5.90 -26.00 -17.80
CA ILE A 155 -5.37 -24.67 -18.14
C ILE A 155 -5.83 -23.59 -17.14
N TRP A 156 -7.02 -23.75 -16.55
CA TRP A 156 -7.68 -22.73 -15.71
C TRP A 156 -7.41 -22.91 -14.21
N TYR A 157 -6.51 -23.80 -13.80
CA TYR A 157 -6.19 -24.00 -12.37
C TYR A 157 -5.61 -22.77 -11.67
N GLY A 158 -4.99 -21.84 -12.40
CA GLY A 158 -4.54 -20.55 -11.85
C GLY A 158 -5.62 -19.45 -11.81
N LEU A 159 -6.80 -19.68 -12.40
CA LEU A 159 -7.82 -18.64 -12.61
C LEU A 159 -8.34 -18.04 -11.29
N GLY A 160 -8.52 -18.87 -10.26
CA GLY A 160 -9.03 -18.41 -8.96
C GLY A 160 -8.12 -17.36 -8.33
N VAL A 161 -6.80 -17.55 -8.41
CA VAL A 161 -5.82 -16.59 -7.89
C VAL A 161 -5.85 -15.30 -8.71
N VAL A 162 -5.88 -15.38 -10.05
CA VAL A 162 -5.94 -14.21 -10.92
C VAL A 162 -7.17 -13.36 -10.64
N LEU A 163 -8.36 -13.97 -10.61
CA LEU A 163 -9.63 -13.29 -10.35
C LEU A 163 -9.66 -12.70 -8.93
N GLY A 164 -9.20 -13.45 -7.94
CA GLY A 164 -9.13 -12.99 -6.56
C GLY A 164 -8.19 -11.81 -6.39
N SER A 165 -6.98 -11.90 -6.92
CA SER A 165 -5.99 -10.82 -6.87
C SER A 165 -6.49 -9.57 -7.59
N PHE A 166 -7.15 -9.71 -8.74
CA PHE A 166 -7.69 -8.59 -9.49
C PHE A 166 -8.86 -7.91 -8.75
N ALA A 167 -9.77 -8.68 -8.15
CA ALA A 167 -10.87 -8.17 -7.34
C ALA A 167 -10.37 -7.48 -6.06
N GLY A 168 -9.41 -8.08 -5.37
CA GLY A 168 -8.77 -7.48 -4.19
C GLY A 168 -8.07 -6.17 -4.55
N PHE A 169 -7.30 -6.16 -5.64
CA PHE A 169 -6.59 -4.96 -6.13
C PHE A 169 -7.55 -3.84 -6.51
N THR A 170 -8.64 -4.14 -7.23
CA THR A 170 -9.63 -3.10 -7.57
C THR A 170 -10.29 -2.48 -6.34
N VAL A 171 -10.61 -3.28 -5.32
CA VAL A 171 -11.15 -2.77 -4.04
C VAL A 171 -10.12 -1.93 -3.29
N ALA A 172 -8.88 -2.40 -3.18
CA ALA A 172 -7.81 -1.69 -2.50
C ALA A 172 -7.48 -0.36 -3.20
N TYR A 173 -7.37 -0.35 -4.53
CA TYR A 173 -7.18 0.86 -5.33
C TYR A 173 -8.30 1.89 -5.11
N PHE A 174 -9.58 1.46 -5.15
CA PHE A 174 -10.70 2.36 -4.88
C PHE A 174 -10.66 2.92 -3.45
N ARG A 175 -10.24 2.11 -2.47
CA ARG A 175 -10.07 2.55 -1.08
C ARG A 175 -8.95 3.57 -0.94
N ILE A 176 -7.80 3.39 -1.59
CA ILE A 176 -6.71 4.39 -1.60
C ILE A 176 -7.21 5.72 -2.18
N ARG A 177 -7.98 5.69 -3.26
CA ARG A 177 -8.54 6.90 -3.89
C ARG A 177 -9.63 7.57 -3.06
N TRP A 178 -10.33 6.81 -2.22
CA TRP A 178 -11.26 7.36 -1.22
C TRP A 178 -10.49 7.98 -0.05
N LEU A 179 -9.43 7.32 0.40
CA LEU A 179 -8.54 7.77 1.47
C LEU A 179 -7.81 9.07 1.07
N GLU A 180 -7.33 9.20 -0.17
CA GLU A 180 -6.76 10.45 -0.71
C GLU A 180 -7.70 11.67 -0.52
N ARG A 181 -9.01 11.44 -0.68
CA ARG A 181 -10.05 12.47 -0.53
C ARG A 181 -10.44 12.75 0.94
N HIS A 182 -10.41 11.75 1.82
CA HIS A 182 -10.86 11.88 3.23
C HIS A 182 -9.70 11.88 4.25
N LEU A 183 -8.44 11.91 3.80
CA LEU A 183 -7.27 11.85 4.67
C LEU A 183 -7.24 12.98 5.72
N ASP A 184 -7.64 14.19 5.31
CA ASP A 184 -7.64 15.37 6.17
C ASP A 184 -8.61 15.15 7.34
N GLU A 185 -9.84 14.72 7.06
CA GLU A 185 -10.87 14.44 8.06
C GLU A 185 -10.45 13.33 9.03
N HIS A 186 -9.81 12.27 8.54
CA HIS A 186 -9.42 11.13 9.36
C HIS A 186 -8.24 11.44 10.31
N ILE A 187 -7.31 12.31 9.89
CA ILE A 187 -6.16 12.74 10.70
C ILE A 187 -6.58 13.80 11.73
N PHE A 188 -7.40 14.80 11.34
CA PHE A 188 -7.83 15.86 12.26
C PHE A 188 -8.88 15.40 13.27
N CYS A 189 -9.81 14.51 12.89
CA CYS A 189 -10.86 14.05 13.81
C CYS A 189 -10.41 12.96 14.80
N ARG A 190 -9.25 12.31 14.57
CA ARG A 190 -8.63 11.39 15.55
C ARG A 190 -7.55 12.04 16.41
N GLY A 191 -6.96 13.15 15.95
CA GLY A 191 -6.07 13.97 16.75
C GLY A 191 -6.86 14.78 17.78
N ILE A 192 -6.82 14.39 19.05
CA ILE A 192 -7.16 15.31 20.14
C ILE A 192 -6.12 16.44 20.13
N LEU A 193 -6.38 17.49 19.33
CA LEU A 193 -5.50 18.64 19.16
C LEU A 193 -5.30 19.43 20.48
N PHE A 194 -6.16 19.20 21.46
CA PHE A 194 -6.06 19.76 22.80
C PHE A 194 -6.28 18.64 23.82
N PRO A 195 -5.32 18.37 24.74
CA PRO A 195 -5.66 17.63 25.93
C PRO A 195 -6.73 18.44 26.66
N VAL A 196 -7.94 17.88 26.78
CA VAL A 196 -9.04 18.51 27.51
C VAL A 196 -8.62 18.63 28.99
N LYS A 197 -7.95 19.73 29.34
CA LYS A 197 -7.75 20.13 30.73
C LYS A 197 -9.01 20.85 31.18
N ARG A 198 -9.69 20.30 32.19
CA ARG A 198 -10.69 21.06 32.97
C ARG A 198 -9.97 22.17 33.72
N GLY A 199 -9.95 23.37 33.17
CA GLY A 199 -9.42 24.58 33.79
C GLY A 199 -10.35 25.76 33.51
N LYS A 200 -10.21 26.86 34.27
CA LYS A 200 -10.94 28.11 33.97
C LYS A 200 -10.56 28.60 32.57
N MET A 201 -11.57 28.98 31.79
CA MET A 201 -11.41 29.51 30.43
C MET A 201 -10.42 30.69 30.47
N PRO A 202 -9.35 30.66 29.66
CA PRO A 202 -8.39 31.76 29.63
C PRO A 202 -9.06 33.02 29.08
N ASP A 203 -8.65 34.17 29.60
CA ASP A 203 -9.16 35.47 29.20
C ASP A 203 -8.95 35.70 27.69
N SER A 204 -10.00 36.14 27.00
CA SER A 204 -10.05 36.27 25.53
C SER A 204 -9.19 37.40 24.95
N CYS A 205 -8.57 38.22 25.79
CA CYS A 205 -7.73 39.34 25.36
C CYS A 205 -6.27 38.91 25.12
N VAL A 206 -5.96 38.44 23.92
CA VAL A 206 -4.60 38.04 23.50
C VAL A 206 -3.68 39.25 23.22
N TYR A 207 -4.23 40.45 23.00
CA TYR A 207 -3.42 41.64 22.71
C TYR A 207 -4.06 42.93 23.24
N LYS A 208 -3.52 43.51 24.32
CA LYS A 208 -3.87 44.87 24.77
C LYS A 208 -2.82 45.87 24.26
N ARG A 209 -3.27 46.84 23.46
CA ARG A 209 -2.41 47.86 22.80
C ARG A 209 -1.65 48.74 23.81
N ASP A 210 -2.12 48.84 25.05
CA ASP A 210 -1.56 49.69 26.10
C ASP A 210 -0.24 49.18 26.70
N ASP A 211 0.04 47.88 26.63
CA ASP A 211 1.32 47.33 27.12
C ASP A 211 2.52 47.70 26.24
N LYS A 212 2.27 48.03 24.96
CA LYS A 212 3.30 48.55 24.05
C LYS A 212 3.75 49.96 24.45
N LYS A 213 2.85 50.80 24.99
CA LYS A 213 3.18 52.12 25.53
C LYS A 213 3.97 52.03 26.85
N LYS A 214 3.64 51.07 27.72
CA LYS A 214 4.39 50.82 28.97
C LYS A 214 5.80 50.27 28.72
N ARG A 215 5.97 49.35 27.75
CA ARG A 215 7.30 48.86 27.34
C ARG A 215 8.17 49.97 26.72
N ARG A 216 7.61 50.77 25.80
CA ARG A 216 8.33 51.92 25.20
C ARG A 216 8.69 53.03 26.20
N ARG A 217 7.91 53.22 27.27
CA ARG A 217 8.27 54.15 28.35
C ARG A 217 9.43 53.64 29.20
N LYS A 218 9.50 52.33 29.49
CA LYS A 218 10.61 51.74 30.26
C LYS A 218 11.95 51.71 29.49
N GLU A 219 11.93 51.61 28.17
CA GLU A 219 13.14 51.70 27.34
C GLU A 219 13.70 53.12 27.18
N LYS A 220 12.90 54.16 27.44
CA LYS A 220 13.35 55.56 27.39
C LYS A 220 13.87 56.10 28.75
N THR A 221 13.84 55.28 29.80
CA THR A 221 14.26 55.66 31.16
C THR A 221 15.48 54.86 31.62
N LYS A 222 16.14 54.14 30.71
CA LYS A 222 17.47 53.55 30.85
C LYS A 222 18.41 54.30 29.92
#